data_AF-A0A497F1P0-F1
#
_entry.id   AF-A0A497F1P0-F1
#
_cell.length_a   1.000
_cell.length_b   1.000
_cell.length_c   1.000
_cell.angle_alpha   90.00
_cell.angle_beta   90.00
_cell.angle_gamma   90.00
#
_symmetry.space_group_name_H-M   'P 1'
#
loop_
_entity.id
_entity.type
_entity.pdbx_description
1 polymer ?
#
loop_
_entity_poly.entity_id
_entity_poly.type
_entity_poly.pdbx_seq_one_letter_code
_entity_poly.pdbx_strand_id
1 'polypeptide(L)'
;MKGLERPKLNTKRLEALNLYSQRKALAITLIALCAALYAVGCLTTAWIVSPWGRGQFRPAVVIPAVFAVISSSPIVPALGAAIGTLIADSIKHGCLYIPSLVAAVPGNFLGFYTLSWFIHRKFSWRVFIGVSALALALGCFIVAFLYVPTIYLLGFLPPTLSSADLALFASALTIWFFITEYPFVILLTPPIAKAVSYATPSIVSQDIALSSIRGELPRRDFALALLAPGIALLAIGLSVSFTPIGSFFISGLAVKFTPAQVNAIAAATTALLITWGAVMSGAGAIVFLTSKRR
;
A
#
# COMPACT_ATOMS: atom_id res chain seq x y z
N MET A 1 31.79 34.53 -48.68
CA MET A 1 31.34 33.67 -47.57
C MET A 1 29.86 33.90 -47.36
N LYS A 2 29.01 32.97 -47.85
CA LYS A 2 27.55 33.03 -47.66
C LYS A 2 27.23 32.82 -46.19
N GLY A 3 26.43 33.72 -45.61
CA GLY A 3 26.03 33.69 -44.21
C GLY A 3 25.31 32.40 -43.85
N LEU A 4 25.85 31.67 -42.88
CA LEU A 4 25.16 30.61 -42.15
C LEU A 4 24.09 31.26 -41.28
N GLU A 5 22.87 31.40 -41.83
CA GLU A 5 21.70 31.67 -41.00
C GLU A 5 21.53 30.53 -40.00
N ARG A 6 21.68 30.83 -38.71
CA ARG A 6 21.31 29.89 -37.64
C ARG A 6 19.81 29.60 -37.79
N PRO A 7 19.38 28.33 -37.83
CA PRO A 7 17.97 28.02 -37.96
C PRO A 7 17.23 28.60 -36.75
N LYS A 8 16.28 29.51 -37.00
CA LYS A 8 15.39 30.06 -35.97
C LYS A 8 14.63 28.89 -35.33
N LEU A 9 15.03 28.50 -34.13
CA LEU A 9 14.35 27.44 -33.38
C LEU A 9 12.92 27.90 -33.09
N ASN A 10 11.94 27.18 -33.62
CA ASN A 10 10.52 27.46 -33.48
C ASN A 10 10.12 27.54 -32.00
N THR A 11 9.57 28.68 -31.57
CA THR A 11 9.11 28.95 -30.20
C THR A 11 8.14 27.89 -29.68
N LYS A 12 7.29 27.31 -30.53
CA LYS A 12 6.41 26.18 -30.16
C LYS A 12 7.18 24.93 -29.76
N ARG A 13 8.35 24.69 -30.37
CA ARG A 13 9.24 23.57 -30.04
C ARG A 13 9.92 23.81 -28.69
N LEU A 14 10.30 25.05 -28.40
CA LEU A 14 10.84 25.44 -27.09
C LEU A 14 9.78 25.35 -25.98
N GLU A 15 8.55 25.78 -26.23
CA GLU A 15 7.41 25.62 -25.31
C GLU A 15 7.09 24.15 -25.06
N ALA A 16 7.02 23.33 -26.11
CA ALA A 16 6.78 21.89 -25.99
C ALA A 16 7.92 21.18 -25.24
N LEU A 17 9.18 21.55 -25.50
CA LEU A 17 10.33 21.02 -24.78
C LEU A 17 10.33 21.49 -23.32
N ASN A 18 9.92 22.72 -23.03
CA ASN A 18 9.81 23.24 -21.68
C ASN A 18 8.67 22.53 -20.93
N LEU A 19 7.47 22.43 -21.50
CA LEU A 19 6.34 21.65 -20.95
C LEU A 19 6.72 20.18 -20.72
N TYR A 20 7.46 19.56 -21.64
CA TYR A 20 7.94 18.19 -21.51
C TYR A 20 8.99 18.03 -20.39
N SER A 21 9.96 18.95 -20.33
CA SER A 21 10.98 19.00 -19.27
C SER A 21 10.35 19.21 -17.90
N GLN A 22 9.42 20.16 -17.78
CA GLN A 22 8.65 20.45 -16.58
C GLN A 22 7.88 19.21 -16.10
N ARG A 23 7.28 18.43 -17.02
CA ARG A 23 6.59 17.16 -16.67
C ARG A 23 7.54 16.09 -16.15
N LYS A 24 8.78 16.00 -16.66
CA LYS A 24 9.79 15.06 -16.14
C LYS A 24 10.31 15.47 -14.77
N ALA A 25 10.68 16.74 -14.59
CA ALA A 25 11.16 17.26 -13.32
C ALA A 25 10.09 17.09 -12.23
N LEU A 26 8.82 17.38 -12.55
CA LEU A 26 7.70 17.13 -11.66
C LEU A 26 7.57 15.65 -11.32
N ALA A 27 7.63 14.74 -12.30
CA ALA A 27 7.54 13.30 -12.04
C ALA A 27 8.65 12.81 -11.09
N ILE A 28 9.91 13.23 -11.30
CA ILE A 28 11.03 12.89 -10.42
C ILE A 28 10.80 13.43 -9.01
N THR A 29 10.35 14.69 -8.91
CA THR A 29 10.04 15.32 -7.62
C THR A 29 8.96 14.55 -6.87
N LEU A 30 7.88 14.16 -7.56
CA LEU A 30 6.80 13.39 -6.96
C LEU A 30 7.24 11.97 -6.56
N ILE A 31 8.12 11.33 -7.34
CA ILE A 31 8.72 10.03 -6.97
C ILE A 31 9.52 10.18 -5.67
N ALA A 32 10.39 11.18 -5.59
CA ALA A 32 11.22 11.43 -4.41
C ALA A 32 10.37 11.75 -3.16
N LEU A 33 9.36 12.60 -3.32
CA LEU A 33 8.42 12.93 -2.23
C LEU A 33 7.62 11.71 -1.79
N CYS A 34 7.07 10.93 -2.73
CA CYS A 34 6.34 9.71 -2.44
C CYS A 34 7.23 8.71 -1.70
N ALA A 35 8.47 8.51 -2.16
CA ALA A 35 9.41 7.59 -1.52
C ALA A 35 9.78 8.02 -0.11
N ALA A 36 10.10 9.31 0.10
CA ALA A 36 10.45 9.84 1.40
C ALA A 36 9.28 9.74 2.39
N LEU A 37 8.09 10.21 2.01
CA LEU A 37 6.90 10.14 2.85
C LEU A 37 6.52 8.69 3.15
N TYR A 38 6.56 7.81 2.15
CA TYR A 38 6.24 6.39 2.34
C TYR A 38 7.26 5.71 3.28
N ALA A 39 8.55 6.02 3.13
CA ALA A 39 9.58 5.50 4.02
C ALA A 39 9.35 5.94 5.47
N VAL A 40 9.12 7.24 5.71
CA VAL A 40 8.82 7.78 7.04
C VAL A 40 7.56 7.13 7.62
N GLY A 41 6.48 7.03 6.84
CA GLY A 41 5.26 6.35 7.25
C GLY A 41 5.51 4.89 7.65
N CYS A 42 6.29 4.15 6.86
CA CYS A 42 6.66 2.77 7.19
C CYS A 42 7.49 2.69 8.48
N LEU A 43 8.36 3.65 8.76
CA LEU A 43 9.17 3.65 9.98
C LEU A 43 8.32 3.86 11.24
N THR A 44 7.24 4.64 11.17
CA THR A 44 6.36 4.90 12.33
C THR A 44 5.66 3.65 12.86
N THR A 45 5.46 2.64 12.01
CA THR A 45 4.84 1.35 12.37
C THR A 45 5.82 0.17 12.25
N ALA A 46 7.12 0.43 12.14
CA ALA A 46 8.13 -0.62 11.93
C ALA A 46 8.21 -1.65 13.08
N TRP A 47 7.76 -1.25 14.27
CA TRP A 47 7.72 -2.08 15.47
C TRP A 47 6.48 -3.01 15.53
N ILE A 48 5.49 -2.81 14.65
CA ILE A 48 4.29 -3.64 14.57
C ILE A 48 4.50 -4.72 13.51
N VAL A 49 4.74 -5.96 13.97
CA VAL A 49 5.02 -7.11 13.12
C VAL A 49 3.79 -7.99 12.92
N SER A 50 3.82 -8.82 11.88
CA SER A 50 2.81 -9.85 11.66
C SER A 50 2.80 -10.89 12.80
N PRO A 51 1.72 -11.70 12.91
CA PRO A 51 1.64 -12.90 13.73
C PRO A 51 2.87 -13.80 13.77
N TRP A 52 3.60 -13.87 12.66
CA TRP A 52 4.71 -14.79 12.49
C TRP A 52 6.07 -14.12 12.75
N GLY A 53 6.08 -12.92 13.35
CA GLY A 53 7.29 -12.13 13.60
C GLY A 53 7.99 -11.65 12.33
N ARG A 54 7.33 -11.80 11.17
CA ARG A 54 7.89 -11.61 9.82
C ARG A 54 6.86 -10.90 8.96
N GLY A 55 7.21 -9.74 8.42
CA GLY A 55 6.23 -8.84 7.80
C GLY A 55 5.75 -7.79 8.79
N GLN A 56 5.23 -6.69 8.27
CA GLN A 56 4.98 -5.46 9.01
C GLN A 56 3.56 -4.98 8.74
N PHE A 57 2.93 -4.38 9.75
CA PHE A 57 1.71 -3.60 9.56
C PHE A 57 2.05 -2.24 8.91
N ARG A 58 1.57 -1.98 7.68
CA ARG A 58 1.95 -0.78 6.90
C ARG A 58 0.75 0.01 6.39
N PRO A 59 0.01 0.72 7.27
CA PRO A 59 -1.02 1.66 6.83
C PRO A 59 -0.46 2.79 5.94
N ALA A 60 0.87 2.99 5.97
CA ALA A 60 1.58 3.93 5.11
C ALA A 60 1.36 3.71 3.60
N VAL A 61 0.86 2.54 3.16
CA VAL A 61 0.49 2.29 1.74
C VAL A 61 -0.51 3.31 1.19
N VAL A 62 -1.22 4.03 2.06
CA VAL A 62 -2.07 5.17 1.70
C VAL A 62 -1.28 6.24 0.94
N ILE A 63 -0.01 6.46 1.28
CA ILE A 63 0.81 7.51 0.64
C ILE A 63 0.96 7.24 -0.85
N PRO A 64 1.55 6.11 -1.29
CA PRO A 64 1.62 5.79 -2.71
C PRO A 64 0.23 5.62 -3.36
N ALA A 65 -0.80 5.20 -2.62
CA ALA A 65 -2.17 5.18 -3.16
C ALA A 65 -2.72 6.59 -3.47
N VAL A 66 -2.42 7.59 -2.63
CA VAL A 66 -2.73 9.01 -2.91
C VAL A 66 -1.98 9.47 -4.15
N PHE A 67 -0.67 9.19 -4.23
CA PHE A 67 0.14 9.51 -5.42
C PHE A 67 -0.38 8.80 -6.69
N ALA A 68 -0.99 7.62 -6.57
CA ALA A 68 -1.63 6.92 -7.68
C ALA A 68 -2.89 7.61 -8.19
N VAL A 69 -3.57 8.39 -7.35
CA VAL A 69 -4.71 9.23 -7.76
C VAL A 69 -4.23 10.57 -8.31
N ILE A 70 -3.32 11.26 -7.61
CA ILE A 70 -2.98 12.65 -7.95
C ILE A 70 -1.97 12.80 -9.08
N SER A 71 -1.09 11.80 -9.29
CA SER A 71 -0.03 11.93 -10.29
C SER A 71 -0.57 11.71 -11.70
N SER A 72 0.10 12.28 -12.70
CA SER A 72 -0.27 12.07 -14.11
C SER A 72 0.40 10.84 -14.74
N SER A 73 1.33 10.17 -14.04
CA SER A 73 2.05 9.00 -14.55
C SER A 73 2.04 7.82 -13.60
N PRO A 74 1.68 6.59 -14.07
CA PRO A 74 1.67 5.38 -13.24
C PRO A 74 3.01 5.02 -12.61
N ILE A 75 4.11 5.50 -13.19
CA ILE A 75 5.45 5.23 -12.69
C ILE A 75 5.74 5.95 -11.37
N VAL A 76 5.05 7.06 -11.08
CA VAL A 76 5.30 7.91 -9.91
C VAL A 76 5.04 7.16 -8.61
N PRO A 77 3.82 6.64 -8.35
CA PRO A 77 3.55 5.88 -7.14
C PRO A 77 4.29 4.54 -7.13
N ALA A 78 4.53 3.93 -8.30
CA ALA A 78 5.23 2.65 -8.41
C ALA A 78 6.68 2.75 -7.95
N LEU A 79 7.45 3.70 -8.50
CA LEU A 79 8.83 3.94 -8.08
C LEU A 79 8.89 4.54 -6.66
N GLY A 80 7.97 5.45 -6.33
CA GLY A 80 7.87 6.01 -4.98
C GLY A 80 7.71 4.91 -3.92
N ALA A 81 6.77 3.98 -4.14
CA ALA A 81 6.55 2.86 -3.23
C ALA A 81 7.74 1.90 -3.16
N ALA A 82 8.29 1.54 -4.33
CA ALA A 82 9.43 0.62 -4.43
C ALA A 82 10.69 1.16 -3.73
N ILE A 83 11.03 2.43 -3.97
CA ILE A 83 12.18 3.09 -3.34
C ILE A 83 11.90 3.30 -1.85
N GLY A 84 10.71 3.79 -1.50
CA GLY A 84 10.35 4.06 -0.11
C GLY A 84 10.36 2.80 0.77
N THR A 85 9.84 1.67 0.28
CA THR A 85 9.90 0.42 1.04
C THR A 85 11.33 -0.08 1.22
N LEU A 86 12.19 0.06 0.20
CA LEU A 86 13.58 -0.38 0.29
C LEU A 86 14.34 0.46 1.31
N ILE A 87 14.13 1.77 1.32
CA ILE A 87 14.72 2.70 2.30
C ILE A 87 14.27 2.31 3.71
N ALA A 88 12.97 2.20 3.95
CA ALA A 88 12.44 1.89 5.28
C ALA A 88 12.94 0.55 5.80
N ASP A 89 12.94 -0.49 4.96
CA ASP A 89 13.42 -1.81 5.35
C ASP A 89 14.93 -1.84 5.58
N SER A 90 15.70 -1.11 4.79
CA SER A 90 17.15 -1.07 4.95
C SER A 90 17.56 -0.32 6.22
N ILE A 91 16.87 0.80 6.52
CA ILE A 91 17.06 1.52 7.79
C ILE A 91 16.72 0.63 8.98
N LYS A 92 15.57 -0.06 8.95
CA LYS A 92 15.12 -0.95 10.02
C LYS A 92 16.13 -2.08 10.34
N HIS A 93 16.88 -2.55 9.35
CA HIS A 93 17.86 -3.63 9.51
C HIS A 93 19.31 -3.14 9.59
N GLY A 94 19.57 -1.84 9.46
CA GLY A 94 20.91 -1.26 9.48
C GLY A 94 21.79 -1.61 8.28
N CYS A 95 21.23 -2.21 7.23
CA CYS A 95 21.94 -2.64 6.02
C CYS A 95 20.97 -2.72 4.84
N LEU A 96 21.48 -2.88 3.62
CA LEU A 96 20.63 -3.15 2.45
C LEU A 96 19.86 -4.47 2.68
N TYR A 97 18.54 -4.37 2.90
CA TYR A 97 17.76 -5.54 3.28
C TYR A 97 17.34 -6.35 2.06
N ILE A 98 18.11 -7.42 1.78
CA ILE A 98 17.93 -8.29 0.61
C ILE A 98 16.50 -8.81 0.43
N PRO A 99 15.77 -9.26 1.48
CA PRO A 99 14.38 -9.68 1.32
C PRO A 99 13.46 -8.56 0.83
N SER A 100 13.73 -7.29 1.16
CA SER A 100 12.96 -6.16 0.61
C SER A 100 13.29 -5.93 -0.86
N LEU A 101 14.57 -5.97 -1.23
CA LEU A 101 15.01 -5.81 -2.61
C LEU A 101 14.41 -6.89 -3.54
N VAL A 102 14.38 -8.14 -3.08
CA VAL A 102 13.86 -9.27 -3.88
C VAL A 102 12.34 -9.34 -3.88
N ALA A 103 11.67 -8.96 -2.78
CA ALA A 103 10.24 -9.19 -2.62
C ALA A 103 9.41 -7.92 -2.49
N ALA A 104 9.75 -7.04 -1.54
CA ALA A 104 8.95 -5.85 -1.26
C ALA A 104 8.98 -4.85 -2.43
N VAL A 105 10.16 -4.61 -3.02
CA VAL A 105 10.36 -3.72 -4.17
C VAL A 105 9.49 -4.10 -5.36
N PRO A 106 9.56 -5.34 -5.92
CA PRO A 106 8.72 -5.70 -7.06
C PRO A 106 7.23 -5.73 -6.72
N GLY A 107 6.84 -6.20 -5.53
CA GLY A 107 5.43 -6.23 -5.13
C GLY A 107 4.82 -4.83 -4.96
N ASN A 108 5.54 -3.90 -4.34
CA ASN A 108 5.11 -2.51 -4.24
C ASN A 108 5.07 -1.84 -5.62
N PHE A 109 6.11 -2.03 -6.45
CA PHE A 109 6.14 -1.49 -7.80
C PHE A 109 4.92 -1.94 -8.61
N LEU A 110 4.69 -3.25 -8.70
CA LEU A 110 3.62 -3.82 -9.53
C LEU A 110 2.23 -3.52 -8.98
N GLY A 111 2.05 -3.52 -7.66
CA GLY A 111 0.79 -3.14 -7.02
C GLY A 111 0.41 -1.69 -7.34
N PHE A 112 1.29 -0.74 -7.05
CA PHE A 112 0.97 0.69 -7.27
C PHE A 112 0.99 1.10 -8.73
N TYR A 113 1.80 0.45 -9.57
CA TYR A 113 1.73 0.64 -11.02
C TYR A 113 0.36 0.21 -11.56
N THR A 114 -0.12 -0.98 -11.17
CA THR A 114 -1.44 -1.50 -11.55
C THR A 114 -2.55 -0.55 -11.11
N LEU A 115 -2.52 -0.12 -9.84
CA LEU A 115 -3.51 0.82 -9.30
C LEU A 115 -3.60 2.10 -10.14
N SER A 116 -2.45 2.77 -10.30
CA SER A 116 -2.39 4.06 -10.99
C SER A 116 -2.72 3.94 -12.48
N TRP A 117 -2.27 2.86 -13.14
CA TRP A 117 -2.55 2.63 -14.55
C TRP A 117 -4.05 2.53 -14.86
N PHE A 118 -4.82 1.82 -14.03
CA PHE A 118 -6.27 1.72 -14.21
C PHE A 118 -6.99 3.04 -13.86
N ILE A 119 -6.56 3.73 -12.80
CA ILE A 119 -7.10 5.05 -12.42
C ILE A 119 -6.96 6.05 -13.57
N HIS A 120 -5.82 6.06 -14.26
CA HIS A 120 -5.54 7.05 -15.31
C HIS A 120 -6.35 6.84 -16.59
N ARG A 121 -6.91 5.64 -16.81
CA ARG A 121 -7.76 5.37 -17.98
C ARG A 121 -9.15 5.96 -17.84
N LYS A 122 -9.76 5.84 -16.66
CA LYS A 122 -11.09 6.35 -16.38
C LYS A 122 -11.31 6.46 -14.87
N PHE A 123 -11.06 7.64 -14.31
CA PHE A 123 -11.23 7.84 -12.89
C PHE A 123 -12.72 7.88 -12.49
N SER A 124 -13.05 7.06 -11.50
CA SER A 124 -14.24 7.23 -10.66
C SER A 124 -13.95 6.57 -9.32
N TRP A 125 -14.61 7.01 -8.26
CA TRP A 125 -14.44 6.39 -6.93
C TRP A 125 -14.82 4.91 -6.91
N ARG A 126 -15.75 4.49 -7.77
CA ARG A 126 -16.12 3.08 -7.94
C ARG A 126 -14.98 2.27 -8.56
N VAL A 127 -14.34 2.80 -9.60
CA VAL A 127 -13.14 2.20 -10.20
C VAL A 127 -12.01 2.15 -9.18
N PHE A 128 -11.79 3.24 -8.43
CA PHE A 128 -10.78 3.28 -7.37
C PHE A 128 -10.99 2.16 -6.34
N ILE A 129 -12.21 1.97 -5.82
CA ILE A 129 -12.52 0.92 -4.84
C ILE A 129 -12.21 -0.47 -5.42
N GLY A 130 -12.72 -0.79 -6.60
CA GLY A 130 -12.50 -2.12 -7.21
C GLY A 130 -11.04 -2.39 -7.55
N VAL A 131 -10.36 -1.40 -8.13
CA VAL A 131 -8.97 -1.54 -8.57
C VAL A 131 -8.00 -1.53 -7.38
N SER A 132 -8.25 -0.72 -6.35
CA SER A 132 -7.39 -0.71 -5.15
C SER A 132 -7.37 -2.06 -4.43
N ALA A 133 -8.51 -2.76 -4.36
CA ALA A 133 -8.55 -4.12 -3.85
C ALA A 133 -7.68 -5.07 -4.69
N LEU A 134 -7.88 -5.08 -6.01
CA LEU A 134 -7.14 -5.96 -6.92
C LEU A 134 -5.63 -5.66 -6.89
N ALA A 135 -5.26 -4.39 -6.99
CA ALA A 135 -3.88 -3.94 -7.06
C ALA A 135 -3.13 -4.19 -5.74
N LEU A 136 -3.79 -3.95 -4.60
CA LEU A 136 -3.21 -4.25 -3.30
C LEU A 136 -3.06 -5.76 -3.10
N ALA A 137 -4.09 -6.56 -3.43
CA ALA A 137 -4.01 -8.02 -3.35
C ALA A 137 -2.86 -8.58 -4.21
N LEU A 138 -2.71 -8.07 -5.43
CA LEU A 138 -1.59 -8.41 -6.32
C LEU A 138 -0.24 -8.06 -5.68
N GLY A 139 -0.10 -6.84 -5.15
CA GLY A 139 1.11 -6.40 -4.46
C GLY A 139 1.44 -7.29 -3.26
N CYS A 140 0.49 -7.51 -2.36
CA CYS A 140 0.64 -8.36 -1.18
C CYS A 140 1.03 -9.80 -1.56
N PHE A 141 0.41 -10.36 -2.61
CA PHE A 141 0.72 -11.69 -3.11
C PHE A 141 2.17 -11.78 -3.59
N ILE A 142 2.59 -10.86 -4.46
CA ILE A 142 3.96 -10.83 -4.98
C ILE A 142 4.97 -10.67 -3.84
N VAL A 143 4.72 -9.74 -2.91
CA VAL A 143 5.60 -9.56 -1.75
C VAL A 143 5.71 -10.86 -0.96
N ALA A 144 4.60 -11.49 -0.59
CA ALA A 144 4.66 -12.67 0.28
C ALA A 144 5.29 -13.88 -0.42
N PHE A 145 4.95 -14.15 -1.68
CA PHE A 145 5.45 -15.29 -2.45
C PHE A 145 6.90 -15.14 -2.92
N LEU A 146 7.45 -13.93 -2.95
CA LEU A 146 8.89 -13.73 -3.11
C LEU A 146 9.61 -13.70 -1.76
N TYR A 147 8.98 -13.12 -0.73
CA TYR A 147 9.61 -12.94 0.58
C TYR A 147 9.86 -14.26 1.29
N VAL A 148 8.86 -15.16 1.36
CA VAL A 148 8.97 -16.42 2.09
C VAL A 148 10.08 -17.32 1.53
N PRO A 149 10.15 -17.60 0.21
CA PRO A 149 11.28 -18.34 -0.35
C PRO A 149 12.61 -17.63 -0.15
N THR A 150 12.67 -16.29 -0.27
CA THR A 150 13.91 -15.54 -0.07
C THR A 150 14.45 -15.72 1.35
N ILE A 151 13.60 -15.57 2.37
CA ILE A 151 14.06 -15.75 3.75
C ILE A 151 14.38 -17.22 4.06
N TYR A 152 13.67 -18.17 3.45
CA TYR A 152 14.01 -19.60 3.54
C TYR A 152 15.42 -19.88 3.01
N LEU A 153 15.73 -19.41 1.80
CA LEU A 153 17.04 -19.59 1.15
C LEU A 153 18.18 -18.89 1.91
N LEU A 154 17.89 -17.80 2.62
CA LEU A 154 18.84 -17.11 3.48
C LEU A 154 19.02 -17.77 4.86
N GLY A 155 18.36 -18.92 5.12
CA GLY A 155 18.49 -19.67 6.37
C GLY A 155 17.71 -19.08 7.55
N PHE A 156 16.75 -18.19 7.29
CA PHE A 156 15.94 -17.56 8.34
C PHE A 156 14.72 -18.40 8.76
N LEU A 157 14.47 -19.52 8.07
CA LEU A 157 13.40 -20.47 8.38
C LEU A 157 13.98 -21.89 8.51
N PRO A 158 13.34 -22.79 9.27
CA PRO A 158 13.82 -24.17 9.43
C PRO A 158 13.96 -24.90 8.09
N PRO A 159 15.06 -25.61 7.83
CA PRO A 159 15.27 -26.35 6.59
C PRO A 159 14.34 -27.56 6.43
N THR A 160 13.60 -27.92 7.49
CA THR A 160 12.63 -29.02 7.51
C THR A 160 11.28 -28.65 6.90
N LEU A 161 11.04 -27.37 6.58
CA LEU A 161 9.77 -26.93 5.99
C LEU A 161 9.63 -27.44 4.55
N SER A 162 8.48 -28.03 4.25
CA SER A 162 8.13 -28.44 2.90
C SER A 162 7.75 -27.23 2.03
N SER A 163 7.70 -27.43 0.71
CA SER A 163 7.19 -26.42 -0.22
C SER A 163 5.73 -26.02 0.07
N ALA A 164 4.93 -26.97 0.56
CA ALA A 164 3.55 -26.71 0.98
C ALA A 164 3.51 -25.78 2.21
N ASP A 165 4.39 -25.99 3.20
CA ASP A 165 4.46 -25.13 4.39
C ASP A 165 4.86 -23.69 4.03
N LEU A 166 5.82 -23.54 3.11
CA LEU A 166 6.24 -22.23 2.61
C LEU A 166 5.11 -21.53 1.84
N ALA A 167 4.35 -22.25 1.02
CA ALA A 167 3.21 -21.72 0.29
C ALA A 167 2.06 -21.30 1.23
N LEU A 168 1.78 -22.10 2.26
CA LEU A 168 0.82 -21.75 3.30
C LEU A 168 1.24 -20.49 4.05
N PHE A 169 2.53 -20.38 4.40
CA PHE A 169 3.05 -19.20 5.08
C PHE A 169 2.97 -17.94 4.20
N ALA A 170 3.33 -18.04 2.92
CA ALA A 170 3.18 -16.95 1.96
C ALA A 170 1.72 -16.52 1.78
N SER A 171 0.80 -17.49 1.72
CA SER A 171 -0.64 -17.21 1.64
C SER A 171 -1.15 -16.48 2.88
N ALA A 172 -0.71 -16.92 4.07
CA ALA A 172 -1.08 -16.29 5.33
C ALA A 172 -0.55 -14.85 5.43
N LEU A 173 0.69 -14.59 5.00
CA LEU A 173 1.23 -13.23 4.91
C LEU A 173 0.50 -12.37 3.87
N THR A 174 0.10 -12.94 2.74
CA THR A 174 -0.69 -12.23 1.72
C THR A 174 -1.99 -11.70 2.32
N ILE A 175 -2.73 -12.58 3.00
CA ILE A 175 -3.99 -12.25 3.66
C ILE A 175 -3.76 -11.19 4.75
N TRP A 176 -2.71 -11.37 5.57
CA TRP A 176 -2.34 -10.42 6.60
C TRP A 176 -2.08 -9.01 6.06
N PHE A 177 -1.21 -8.88 5.05
CA PHE A 177 -0.92 -7.58 4.45
C PHE A 177 -2.19 -6.95 3.88
N PHE A 178 -2.95 -7.70 3.08
CA PHE A 178 -4.15 -7.18 2.44
C PHE A 178 -5.16 -6.66 3.47
N ILE A 179 -5.53 -7.51 4.42
CA ILE A 179 -6.58 -7.20 5.38
C ILE A 179 -6.19 -6.04 6.29
N THR A 180 -4.90 -5.91 6.64
CA THR A 180 -4.44 -4.84 7.53
C THR A 180 -4.15 -3.52 6.82
N GLU A 181 -3.90 -3.53 5.50
CA GLU A 181 -3.52 -2.34 4.73
C GLU A 181 -4.69 -1.75 3.93
N TYR A 182 -5.53 -2.59 3.32
CA TYR A 182 -6.66 -2.19 2.50
C TYR A 182 -7.63 -1.21 3.17
N PRO A 183 -7.97 -1.36 4.47
CA PRO A 183 -8.85 -0.42 5.18
C PRO A 183 -8.39 1.03 5.11
N PHE A 184 -7.08 1.23 5.28
CA PHE A 184 -6.49 2.56 5.28
C PHE A 184 -6.52 3.15 3.88
N VAL A 185 -6.26 2.33 2.86
CA VAL A 185 -6.34 2.76 1.45
C VAL A 185 -7.72 3.29 1.13
N ILE A 186 -8.79 2.57 1.47
CA ILE A 186 -10.16 2.99 1.16
C ILE A 186 -10.64 4.15 2.03
N LEU A 187 -10.27 4.20 3.31
CA LEU A 187 -10.72 5.27 4.22
C LEU A 187 -9.98 6.59 4.01
N LEU A 188 -8.66 6.54 3.85
CA LEU A 188 -7.81 7.72 3.91
C LEU A 188 -7.45 8.26 2.52
N THR A 189 -7.31 7.41 1.50
CA THR A 189 -6.93 7.89 0.16
C THR A 189 -7.94 8.88 -0.41
N PRO A 190 -9.27 8.64 -0.38
CA PRO A 190 -10.23 9.59 -0.94
C PRO A 190 -10.19 10.99 -0.33
N PRO A 191 -10.30 11.19 1.00
CA PRO A 191 -10.28 12.53 1.58
C PRO A 191 -8.92 13.23 1.36
N ILE A 192 -7.80 12.51 1.46
CA ILE A 192 -6.47 13.09 1.25
C ILE A 192 -6.29 13.49 -0.21
N ALA A 193 -6.65 12.64 -1.17
CA ALA A 193 -6.54 12.95 -2.59
C ALA A 193 -7.42 14.15 -2.98
N LYS A 194 -8.62 14.27 -2.42
CA LYS A 194 -9.46 15.46 -2.60
C LYS A 194 -8.78 16.71 -2.04
N ALA A 195 -8.28 16.65 -0.80
CA ALA A 195 -7.60 17.79 -0.18
C ALA A 195 -6.38 18.26 -1.00
N VAL A 196 -5.56 17.33 -1.48
CA VAL A 196 -4.41 17.65 -2.35
C VAL A 196 -4.86 18.24 -3.68
N SER A 197 -5.92 17.70 -4.29
CA SER A 197 -6.48 18.24 -5.54
C SER A 197 -6.97 19.70 -5.39
N TYR A 198 -7.45 20.08 -4.21
CA TYR A 198 -7.80 21.46 -3.89
C TYR A 198 -6.58 22.35 -3.62
N ALA A 199 -5.61 21.85 -2.86
CA ALA A 199 -4.46 22.65 -2.42
C ALA A 199 -3.44 22.89 -3.55
N THR A 200 -3.24 21.90 -4.42
CA THR A 200 -2.24 21.94 -5.49
C THR A 200 -2.82 21.40 -6.81
N PRO A 201 -3.78 22.11 -7.44
CA PRO A 201 -4.39 21.67 -8.69
C PRO A 201 -3.39 21.60 -9.86
N SER A 202 -2.25 22.28 -9.78
CA SER A 202 -1.23 22.29 -10.83
C SER A 202 -0.49 20.96 -11.03
N ILE A 203 -0.47 20.09 -10.01
CA ILE A 203 0.21 18.78 -10.07
C ILE A 203 -0.74 17.62 -10.39
N VAL A 204 -2.06 17.87 -10.37
CA VAL A 204 -3.11 16.89 -10.65
C VAL A 204 -3.64 17.11 -12.07
N SER A 205 -3.91 16.04 -12.81
CA SER A 205 -4.56 16.21 -14.12
C SER A 205 -5.96 16.79 -13.94
N GLN A 206 -6.37 17.71 -14.82
CA GLN A 206 -7.65 18.41 -14.69
C GLN A 206 -8.84 17.44 -14.64
N ASP A 207 -8.82 16.39 -15.45
CA ASP A 207 -9.88 15.38 -15.49
C ASP A 207 -10.00 14.62 -14.16
N ILE A 208 -8.86 14.26 -13.55
CA ILE A 208 -8.84 13.56 -12.26
C ILE A 208 -9.20 14.53 -11.14
N ALA A 209 -8.71 15.77 -11.16
CA ALA A 209 -9.04 16.79 -10.17
C ALA A 209 -10.54 17.07 -10.14
N LEU A 210 -11.15 17.32 -11.32
CA LEU A 210 -12.59 17.56 -11.43
C LEU A 210 -13.42 16.35 -11.01
N SER A 211 -13.02 15.15 -11.42
CA SER A 211 -13.73 13.91 -11.07
C SER A 211 -13.58 13.54 -9.59
N SER A 212 -12.43 13.83 -8.98
CA SER A 212 -12.18 13.62 -7.55
C SER A 212 -12.99 14.59 -6.69
N ILE A 213 -13.01 15.86 -7.09
CA ILE A 213 -13.74 16.93 -6.40
C ILE A 213 -15.25 16.70 -6.47
N ARG A 214 -15.78 16.51 -7.69
CA ARG A 214 -17.24 16.37 -7.92
C ARG A 214 -17.77 14.98 -7.61
N GLY A 215 -16.92 13.95 -7.65
CA GLY A 215 -17.34 12.58 -7.43
C GLY A 215 -17.74 12.32 -5.98
N GLU A 216 -18.98 11.92 -5.77
CA GLU A 216 -19.41 11.31 -4.51
C GLU A 216 -18.86 9.87 -4.41
N LEU A 217 -18.52 9.44 -3.20
CA LEU A 217 -18.13 8.05 -2.95
C LEU A 217 -19.38 7.16 -3.09
N PRO A 218 -19.33 6.08 -3.89
CA PRO A 218 -20.46 5.16 -4.02
C PRO A 218 -20.68 4.44 -2.68
N ARG A 219 -21.67 4.92 -1.91
CA ARG A 219 -21.87 4.54 -0.49
C ARG A 219 -21.96 3.04 -0.27
N ARG A 220 -22.66 2.31 -1.14
CA ARG A 220 -22.81 0.86 -1.03
C ARG A 220 -21.50 0.10 -1.29
N ASP A 221 -20.79 0.44 -2.37
CA ASP A 221 -19.52 -0.19 -2.71
C ASP A 221 -18.46 0.11 -1.63
N PHE A 222 -18.45 1.34 -1.14
CA PHE A 222 -17.61 1.78 -0.02
C PHE A 222 -17.93 1.02 1.27
N ALA A 223 -19.22 0.87 1.60
CA ALA A 223 -19.65 0.12 2.76
C ALA A 223 -19.23 -1.35 2.70
N LEU A 224 -19.39 -2.00 1.54
CA LEU A 224 -18.97 -3.39 1.34
C LEU A 224 -17.44 -3.54 1.42
N ALA A 225 -16.70 -2.58 0.86
CA ALA A 225 -15.24 -2.53 0.94
C ALA A 225 -14.74 -2.36 2.38
N LEU A 226 -15.55 -1.82 3.30
CA LEU A 226 -15.24 -1.76 4.74
C LEU A 226 -15.73 -3.00 5.50
N LEU A 227 -16.96 -3.45 5.23
CA LEU A 227 -17.59 -4.56 5.93
C LEU A 227 -16.82 -5.86 5.78
N ALA A 228 -16.48 -6.24 4.54
CA ALA A 228 -15.85 -7.53 4.27
C ALA A 228 -14.48 -7.69 4.97
N PRO A 229 -13.51 -6.78 4.80
CA PRO A 229 -12.24 -6.86 5.53
C PRO A 229 -12.41 -6.63 7.03
N GLY A 230 -13.36 -5.79 7.47
CA GLY A 230 -13.63 -5.59 8.90
C GLY A 230 -14.10 -6.88 9.60
N ILE A 231 -15.03 -7.60 8.97
CA ILE A 231 -15.51 -8.89 9.50
C ILE A 231 -14.37 -9.92 9.51
N ALA A 232 -13.54 -9.93 8.47
CA ALA A 232 -12.38 -10.84 8.41
C ALA A 232 -11.34 -10.53 9.50
N LEU A 233 -11.00 -9.26 9.72
CA LEU A 233 -10.13 -8.83 10.84
C LEU A 233 -10.67 -9.26 12.19
N LEU A 234 -11.96 -9.01 12.42
CA LEU A 234 -12.63 -9.35 13.67
C LEU A 234 -12.63 -10.86 13.88
N ALA A 235 -12.96 -11.64 12.85
CA ALA A 235 -12.93 -13.09 12.91
C ALA A 235 -11.53 -13.62 13.24
N ILE A 236 -10.48 -13.13 12.55
CA ILE A 236 -9.09 -13.54 12.82
C ILE A 236 -8.68 -13.17 14.25
N GLY A 237 -8.97 -11.94 14.69
CA GLY A 237 -8.64 -11.47 16.04
C GLY A 237 -9.32 -12.29 17.13
N LEU A 238 -10.60 -12.62 16.95
CA LEU A 238 -11.34 -13.50 17.86
C LEU A 238 -10.79 -14.94 17.83
N SER A 239 -10.47 -15.47 16.65
CA SER A 239 -9.85 -16.81 16.53
C SER A 239 -8.50 -16.89 17.23
N VAL A 240 -7.64 -15.87 17.09
CA VAL A 240 -6.35 -15.81 17.80
C VAL A 240 -6.56 -15.74 19.32
N SER A 241 -7.62 -15.06 19.79
CA SER A 241 -7.89 -14.87 21.23
C SER A 241 -8.51 -16.10 21.90
N PHE A 242 -9.42 -16.79 21.20
CA PHE A 242 -10.32 -17.76 21.82
C PHE A 242 -10.14 -19.19 21.30
N THR A 243 -9.19 -19.44 20.40
CA THR A 243 -8.93 -20.77 19.86
C THR A 243 -7.44 -21.12 19.93
N PRO A 244 -7.09 -22.42 19.81
CA PRO A 244 -5.69 -22.86 19.76
C PRO A 244 -4.87 -22.23 18.61
N ILE A 245 -5.50 -21.58 17.63
CA ILE A 245 -4.81 -20.87 16.54
C ILE A 245 -3.85 -19.80 17.10
N GLY A 246 -4.17 -19.18 18.24
CA GLY A 246 -3.28 -18.24 18.91
C GLY A 246 -1.93 -18.82 19.32
N SER A 247 -1.84 -20.14 19.54
CA SER A 247 -0.57 -20.80 19.86
C SER A 247 0.43 -20.78 18.70
N PHE A 248 -0.04 -20.86 17.45
CA PHE A 248 0.81 -20.71 16.26
C PHE A 248 1.35 -19.28 16.14
N PHE A 249 0.53 -18.29 16.47
CA PHE A 249 0.90 -16.87 16.51
C PHE A 249 2.01 -16.63 17.56
N ILE A 250 1.81 -17.11 18.79
CA ILE A 250 2.78 -16.95 19.88
C ILE A 250 4.10 -17.68 19.55
N SER A 251 4.01 -18.88 18.99
CA SER A 251 5.18 -19.67 18.60
C SER A 251 6.04 -18.96 17.53
N GLY A 252 5.41 -18.28 16.57
CA GLY A 252 6.13 -17.51 15.54
C GLY A 252 6.88 -16.30 16.11
N LEU A 253 6.30 -15.60 17.09
CA LEU A 253 6.95 -14.47 17.76
C LEU A 253 8.10 -14.91 18.67
N ALA A 254 7.96 -16.04 19.35
CA ALA A 254 8.97 -16.58 20.26
C ALA A 254 10.31 -16.90 19.59
N VAL A 255 10.33 -17.02 18.26
CA VAL A 255 11.57 -17.19 17.47
C VAL A 255 12.48 -15.96 17.54
N LYS A 256 11.91 -14.76 17.68
CA LYS A 256 12.65 -13.49 17.53
C LYS A 256 12.65 -12.63 18.79
N PHE A 257 11.70 -12.85 19.71
CA PHE A 257 11.43 -11.95 20.81
C PHE A 257 11.48 -12.66 22.16
N THR A 258 11.83 -11.92 23.21
CA THR A 258 11.78 -12.41 24.59
C THR A 258 10.33 -12.72 25.01
N PRO A 259 10.08 -13.60 25.98
CA PRO A 259 8.71 -13.94 26.41
C PRO A 259 7.86 -12.72 26.76
N ALA A 260 8.44 -11.70 27.40
CA ALA A 260 7.75 -10.45 27.72
C ALA A 260 7.35 -9.67 26.45
N GLN A 261 8.25 -9.58 25.46
CA GLN A 261 7.98 -8.95 24.17
C GLN A 261 6.95 -9.74 23.34
N VAL A 262 7.02 -11.08 23.36
CA VAL A 262 6.04 -11.94 22.69
C VAL A 262 4.63 -11.67 23.21
N ASN A 263 4.46 -11.66 24.53
CA ASN A 263 3.16 -11.39 25.15
C ASN A 263 2.66 -9.98 24.82
N ALA A 264 3.54 -8.97 24.87
CA ALA A 264 3.18 -7.59 24.53
C ALA A 264 2.78 -7.43 23.05
N ILE A 265 3.56 -7.99 22.12
CA ILE A 265 3.29 -7.92 20.68
C ILE A 265 2.02 -8.70 20.34
N ALA A 266 1.82 -9.88 20.94
CA ALA A 266 0.60 -10.66 20.73
C ALA A 266 -0.64 -9.94 21.24
N ALA A 267 -0.60 -9.37 22.44
CA ALA A 267 -1.69 -8.58 22.98
C ALA A 267 -1.99 -7.35 22.11
N ALA A 268 -0.96 -6.59 21.70
CA ALA A 268 -1.12 -5.42 20.85
C ALA A 268 -1.69 -5.77 19.47
N THR A 269 -1.22 -6.86 18.87
CA THR A 269 -1.68 -7.30 17.55
C THR A 269 -3.13 -7.77 17.61
N THR A 270 -3.47 -8.59 18.60
CA THR A 270 -4.84 -9.07 18.82
C THR A 270 -5.80 -7.91 19.10
N ALA A 271 -5.40 -6.96 19.95
CA ALA A 271 -6.17 -5.75 20.20
C ALA A 271 -6.39 -4.95 18.91
N LEU A 272 -5.33 -4.73 18.11
CA LEU A 272 -5.45 -4.05 16.82
C LEU A 272 -6.44 -4.77 15.89
N LEU A 273 -6.35 -6.10 15.74
CA LEU A 273 -7.24 -6.87 14.88
C LEU A 273 -8.70 -6.77 15.30
N ILE A 274 -8.99 -6.94 16.59
CA ILE A 274 -10.35 -6.89 17.11
C ILE A 274 -10.90 -5.46 17.04
N THR A 275 -10.14 -4.47 17.52
CA THR A 275 -10.59 -3.07 17.54
C THR A 275 -10.79 -2.54 16.13
N TRP A 276 -9.82 -2.72 15.22
CA TRP A 276 -9.99 -2.27 13.84
C TRP A 276 -11.05 -3.06 13.09
N GLY A 277 -11.13 -4.37 13.29
CA GLY A 277 -12.20 -5.19 12.72
C GLY A 277 -13.58 -4.68 13.12
N ALA A 278 -13.79 -4.44 14.42
CA ALA A 278 -15.04 -3.91 14.95
C ALA A 278 -15.35 -2.50 14.42
N VAL A 279 -14.38 -1.58 14.42
CA VAL A 279 -14.55 -0.21 13.90
C VAL A 279 -14.94 -0.23 12.43
N MET A 280 -14.27 -1.05 11.62
CA MET A 280 -14.55 -1.16 10.20
C MET A 280 -15.90 -1.80 9.90
N SER A 281 -16.22 -2.92 10.58
CA SER A 281 -17.51 -3.57 10.44
C SER A 281 -18.65 -2.63 10.86
N GLY A 282 -18.46 -1.89 11.96
CA GLY A 282 -19.42 -0.89 12.43
C GLY A 282 -19.59 0.26 11.43
N ALA A 283 -18.50 0.88 11.00
CA ALA A 283 -18.52 1.96 10.01
C ALA A 283 -19.16 1.51 8.69
N GLY A 284 -18.75 0.35 8.19
CA GLY A 284 -19.32 -0.24 6.97
C GLY A 284 -20.81 -0.56 7.13
N ALA A 285 -21.25 -1.10 8.27
CA ALA A 285 -22.67 -1.36 8.55
C ALA A 285 -23.48 -0.06 8.57
N ILE A 286 -22.99 0.98 9.25
CA ILE A 286 -23.65 2.29 9.33
C ILE A 286 -23.81 2.89 7.92
N VAL A 287 -22.73 2.88 7.12
CA VAL A 287 -22.79 3.40 5.74
C VAL A 287 -23.73 2.54 4.88
N PHE A 288 -23.72 1.21 5.02
CA PHE A 288 -24.60 0.32 4.27
C PHE A 288 -26.08 0.59 4.58
N LEU A 289 -26.44 0.68 5.87
CA LEU A 289 -27.80 0.90 6.33
C LEU A 289 -28.32 2.30 5.94
N THR A 290 -27.46 3.31 5.98
CA THR A 290 -27.81 4.68 5.55
C THR A 290 -27.82 4.85 4.02
N SER A 291 -27.17 3.96 3.27
CA SER A 291 -27.18 3.98 1.79
C SER A 291 -28.51 3.56 1.16
N LYS A 292 -29.35 2.79 1.87
CA LYS A 292 -30.67 2.34 1.39
C LYS A 292 -31.79 3.39 1.55
N ARG A 293 -31.55 4.51 2.23
CA ARG A 293 -32.58 5.50 2.60
C ARG A 293 -32.67 6.71 1.64
N ARG A 294 -32.11 6.64 0.44
CA ARG A 294 -32.25 7.67 -0.62
C ARG A 294 -32.40 7.02 -1.98
#